data_AF-A0AA88HBU6-F1
#
_entry.id   AF-A0AA88HBU6-F1
#
_cell.length_a   1.000
_cell.length_b   1.000
_cell.length_c   1.000
_cell.angle_alpha   90.00
_cell.angle_beta   90.00
_cell.angle_gamma   90.00
#
_symmetry.space_group_name_H-M   'P 1'
#
loop_
_entity.id
_entity.type
_entity.pdbx_description
1 polymer ?
#
loop_
_entity_poly.entity_id
_entity_poly.type
_entity_poly.pdbx_seq_one_letter_code
_entity_poly.pdbx_strand_id
1 'polypeptide(L)'
;MLTPFVLMLYGVVARYFTVEDHYPEGGIGGSVACILSTDANIIVKRLAVNEVPRSGPPEVLLEKYGISSNCIVKAVYNLLQ
;
A
#
# COMPACT_ATOMS: atom_id res chain seq x y z
N MET A 1 -15.06 -5.34 -1.82
CA MET A 1 -14.64 -4.40 -0.77
C MET A 1 -13.42 -5.02 -0.12
N LEU A 2 -12.23 -4.51 -0.43
CA LEU A 2 -11.01 -4.91 0.27
C LEU A 2 -10.89 -3.99 1.48
N THR A 3 -10.76 -4.55 2.68
CA THR A 3 -10.58 -3.75 3.88
C THR A 3 -9.17 -3.15 3.87
N PRO A 4 -9.00 -1.83 4.06
CA PRO A 4 -7.68 -1.24 4.19
C PRO A 4 -6.90 -1.89 5.33
N PHE A 5 -5.61 -2.16 5.13
CA PHE A 5 -4.76 -2.74 6.16
C PHE A 5 -3.31 -2.24 6.07
N VAL A 6 -2.55 -2.46 7.15
CA VAL A 6 -1.14 -2.08 7.27
C VAL A 6 -0.30 -3.34 7.50
N LEU A 7 0.78 -3.50 6.75
CA LEU A 7 1.79 -4.55 6.95
C LEU A 7 3.09 -3.92 7.44
N MET A 8 3.67 -4.48 8.51
CA MET A 8 4.93 -4.03 9.12
C MET A 8 6.02 -5.10 8.99
N LEU A 9 7.22 -4.68 8.60
CA LEU A 9 8.42 -5.52 8.55
C LEU A 9 9.54 -4.89 9.42
N TYR A 10 10.11 -5.67 10.33
CA TYR A 10 11.12 -5.23 11.30
C TYR A 10 12.56 -5.36 10.76
N GLY A 11 13.42 -4.36 11.04
CA GLY A 11 14.85 -4.29 10.68
C GLY A 11 15.52 -2.99 11.17
N VAL A 12 16.78 -2.71 10.78
CA VAL A 12 17.48 -1.43 11.07
C VAL A 12 16.70 -0.22 10.53
N VAL A 13 15.96 -0.45 9.44
CA VAL A 13 14.96 0.45 8.86
C VAL A 13 13.60 -0.23 8.98
N ALA A 14 12.62 0.42 9.61
CA ALA A 14 11.25 -0.07 9.70
C ALA A 14 10.52 0.20 8.39
N ARG A 15 9.83 -0.81 7.84
CA ARG A 15 9.12 -0.70 6.57
C ARG A 15 7.63 -0.95 6.77
N TYR A 16 6.82 -0.04 6.28
CA TYR A 16 5.36 -0.08 6.35
C TYR A 16 4.79 -0.09 4.94
N PHE A 17 3.83 -0.97 4.71
CA PHE A 17 3.01 -0.96 3.51
C PHE A 17 1.57 -0.66 3.88
N THR A 18 0.97 0.31 3.22
CA THR A 18 -0.48 0.52 3.25
C THR A 18 -1.07 0.09 1.92
N VAL A 19 -2.19 -0.63 1.98
CA VAL A 19 -2.92 -1.07 0.79
C VAL A 19 -4.36 -0.63 0.92
N GLU A 20 -4.85 0.10 -0.07
CA GLU A 20 -6.22 0.63 -0.09
C GLU A 20 -6.82 0.54 -1.49
N ASP A 21 -8.09 0.10 -1.58
CA ASP A 21 -8.86 0.03 -2.83
C ASP A 21 -9.48 1.38 -3.24
N HIS A 22 -8.91 2.46 -2.72
CA HIS A 22 -9.35 3.84 -2.88
C HIS A 22 -8.19 4.73 -3.35
N TYR A 23 -8.54 5.97 -3.70
CA TYR A 23 -7.57 7.01 -4.01
C TYR A 23 -6.63 7.28 -2.83
N PRO A 24 -5.36 7.63 -3.08
CA PRO A 24 -4.40 7.89 -2.02
C PRO A 24 -4.75 9.11 -1.15
N GLU A 25 -5.50 10.08 -1.68
CA GLU A 25 -5.83 11.31 -0.97
C GLU A 25 -6.81 11.05 0.18
N GLY A 26 -6.47 11.53 1.39
CA GLY A 26 -7.32 11.39 2.59
C GLY A 26 -7.44 9.95 3.13
N GLY A 27 -6.75 9.00 2.51
CA GLY A 27 -6.79 7.59 2.87
C GLY A 27 -5.83 7.19 4.00
N ILE A 28 -5.83 5.89 4.32
CA ILE A 28 -5.07 5.32 5.44
C ILE A 28 -3.56 5.52 5.26
N GLY A 29 -3.07 5.46 4.02
CA GLY A 29 -1.66 5.69 3.71
C GLY A 29 -1.18 7.09 4.09
N GLY A 30 -2.06 8.09 4.03
CA GLY A 30 -1.76 9.46 4.46
C GLY A 30 -1.68 9.56 5.99
N SER A 31 -2.66 8.97 6.68
CA SER A 31 -2.70 8.96 8.15
C SER A 31 -1.49 8.24 8.75
N VAL A 32 -1.14 7.06 8.23
CA VAL A 32 0.02 6.28 8.68
C VAL A 32 1.32 7.05 8.45
N ALA A 33 1.51 7.62 7.25
CA ALA A 33 2.70 8.43 6.97
C ALA A 33 2.80 9.67 7.88
N CYS A 34 1.67 10.29 8.22
CA CYS A 34 1.62 11.42 9.14
C CYS A 34 2.05 11.01 10.56
N ILE A 35 1.50 9.92 11.09
CA ILE A 35 1.82 9.42 12.44
C ILE A 35 3.31 9.03 12.54
N LEU A 36 3.86 8.39 11.51
CA LEU A 36 5.24 7.91 11.50
C LEU A 36 6.27 8.99 11.09
N SER A 37 5.82 10.21 10.76
CA SER A 37 6.69 11.25 10.21
C SER A 37 7.78 11.74 11.17
N THR A 38 7.61 11.50 12.47
CA THR A 38 8.55 11.92 13.52
C THR A 38 9.66 10.90 13.78
N ASP A 39 9.52 9.68 13.27
CA ASP A 39 10.45 8.59 13.54
C ASP A 39 11.57 8.54 12.49
N ALA A 40 12.80 8.29 12.96
CA ALA A 40 13.94 8.07 12.07
C ALA A 40 13.95 6.65 11.49
N ASN A 41 14.57 6.47 10.33
CA ASN A 41 14.76 5.16 9.68
C ASN A 41 13.46 4.43 9.36
N ILE A 42 12.44 5.16 8.89
CA ILE A 42 11.17 4.58 8.42
C ILE A 42 11.02 4.73 6.91
N ILE A 43 10.49 3.70 6.26
CA ILE A 43 9.97 3.75 4.89
C ILE A 43 8.49 3.40 4.91
N VAL A 44 7.67 4.29 4.35
CA VAL A 44 6.24 4.01 4.12
C VAL A 44 5.99 3.89 2.62
N LYS A 45 5.55 2.71 2.17
CA LYS A 45 5.04 2.50 0.82
C LYS A 45 3.54 2.36 0.82
N ARG A 46 2.92 3.00 -0.17
CA ARG A 46 1.47 3.11 -0.30
C ARG A 46 1.06 2.52 -1.65
N LEU A 47 0.23 1.48 -1.62
CA LEU A 47 -0.40 0.88 -2.77
C LEU A 47 -1.87 1.30 -2.76
N ALA A 48 -2.30 2.00 -3.80
CA ALA A 48 -3.61 2.64 -3.88
C ALA A 48 -4.07 2.69 -5.33
N VAL A 49 -5.36 2.95 -5.54
CA VAL A 49 -5.92 3.18 -6.88
C VAL A 49 -5.56 4.60 -7.33
N ASN A 50 -4.73 4.74 -8.37
CA ASN A 50 -4.19 6.03 -8.82
C ASN A 50 -4.90 6.60 -10.08
N GLU A 51 -5.94 5.94 -10.56
CA GLU A 51 -6.70 6.35 -11.74
C GLU A 51 -8.18 6.07 -11.56
N VAL A 52 -9.01 6.60 -12.46
CA VAL A 52 -10.48 6.40 -12.41
C VAL A 52 -10.83 4.90 -12.40
N PRO A 53 -11.53 4.41 -11.35
CA PRO A 53 -12.00 3.04 -11.29
C PRO A 53 -12.88 2.65 -12.48
N ARG A 54 -12.75 1.41 -12.93
CA ARG A 54 -13.51 0.84 -14.05
C ARG A 54 -14.29 -0.37 -13.60
N SER A 55 -15.41 -0.63 -14.26
CA SER A 55 -16.18 -1.84 -14.05
C SER A 55 -15.43 -3.07 -14.59
N GLY A 56 -15.52 -4.17 -13.86
CA GLY A 56 -14.88 -5.43 -14.25
C GLY A 56 -14.88 -6.45 -13.10
N PRO A 57 -14.37 -7.66 -13.35
CA PRO A 57 -14.21 -8.67 -12.31
C PRO A 57 -13.27 -8.19 -11.21
N PRO A 58 -13.58 -8.40 -9.92
CA PRO A 58 -12.80 -7.88 -8.81
C PRO A 58 -11.30 -8.22 -8.90
N GLU A 59 -10.95 -9.49 -9.12
CA GLU A 59 -9.55 -9.94 -9.19
C GLU A 59 -8.75 -9.25 -10.29
N VAL A 60 -9.38 -9.05 -11.45
CA VAL A 60 -8.77 -8.34 -12.60
C VAL A 60 -8.52 -6.88 -12.24
N LEU A 61 -9.47 -6.24 -11.57
CA LEU A 61 -9.32 -4.85 -11.13
C LEU A 61 -8.22 -4.71 -10.08
N LEU A 62 -8.12 -5.63 -9.12
CA LEU A 62 -7.07 -5.60 -8.09
C LEU A 62 -5.67 -5.71 -8.71
N GLU A 63 -5.48 -6.60 -9.69
CA GLU A 63 -4.23 -6.73 -10.41
C GLU A 63 -3.94 -5.46 -11.23
N LYS A 64 -4.93 -4.98 -11.99
CA LYS A 64 -4.82 -3.76 -12.79
C LYS A 64 -4.38 -2.55 -11.96
N TYR A 65 -4.96 -2.39 -10.77
CA TYR A 65 -4.67 -1.27 -9.88
C TYR A 65 -3.44 -1.49 -8.99
N GLY A 66 -2.74 -2.61 -9.12
CA GLY A 66 -1.50 -2.86 -8.39
C GLY A 66 -1.69 -3.19 -6.90
N ILE A 67 -2.88 -3.63 -6.51
CA ILE A 67 -3.25 -3.93 -5.12
C ILE A 67 -3.66 -5.39 -4.89
N SER A 68 -3.47 -6.25 -5.90
CA SER A 68 -3.60 -7.71 -5.74
C SER A 68 -2.51 -8.27 -4.82
N SER A 69 -2.73 -9.48 -4.30
CA SER A 69 -1.72 -10.21 -3.51
C SER A 69 -0.38 -10.34 -4.25
N ASN A 70 -0.40 -10.62 -5.55
CA ASN A 70 0.82 -10.72 -6.37
C ASN A 70 1.57 -9.38 -6.45
N CYS A 71 0.82 -8.29 -6.65
CA CYS A 71 1.39 -6.96 -6.68
C CYS A 71 1.97 -6.54 -5.32
N ILE A 72 1.29 -6.86 -4.22
CA ILE A 72 1.78 -6.62 -2.85
C ILE A 72 3.08 -7.38 -2.61
N VAL A 73 3.11 -8.68 -2.92
CA VAL A 73 4.31 -9.52 -2.76
C VAL A 73 5.47 -8.96 -3.59
N LYS A 74 5.22 -8.59 -4.85
CA LYS A 74 6.23 -7.97 -5.72
C LYS A 74 6.75 -6.64 -5.15
N ALA A 75 5.86 -5.79 -4.63
CA ALA A 75 6.23 -4.52 -4.02
C ALA A 75 7.09 -4.73 -2.76
N VAL A 76 6.77 -5.74 -1.95
CA VAL A 76 7.57 -6.13 -0.79
C VAL A 76 8.96 -6.61 -1.21
N TYR A 77 9.06 -7.54 -2.16
CA TYR A 77 10.36 -8.02 -2.66
C TYR A 77 11.22 -6.88 -3.22
N ASN A 78 10.64 -5.99 -4.04
CA ASN A 78 11.36 -4.86 -4.61
C ASN A 78 11.91 -3.89 -3.55
N LEU A 79 11.30 -3.82 -2.36
CA LEU A 79 11.77 -2.95 -1.28
C LEU A 79 12.81 -3.63 -0.37
N LEU A 80 12.90 -4.96 -0.41
CA LEU A 80 13.84 -5.74 0.40
C LEU A 80 15.16 -6.02 -0.31
N GLN A 81 15.23 -5.81 -1.63
CA GLN A 81 16.49 -5.81 -2.38
C GLN A 81 17.29 -4.52 -2.13
#